data_AF-A0A0N4T9S5-F1
#
_entry.id   AF-A0A0N4T9S5-F1
#
_cell.length_a   1.000
_cell.length_b   1.000
_cell.length_c   1.000
_cell.angle_alpha   90.00
_cell.angle_beta   90.00
_cell.angle_gamma   90.00
#
_symmetry.space_group_name_H-M   'P 1'
#
loop_
_entity.id
_entity.type
_entity.pdbx_description
1 polymer ?
#
loop_
_entity_poly.entity_id
_entity_poly.type
_entity_poly.pdbx_seq_one_letter_code
_entity_poly.pdbx_strand_id
1 'polypeptide(L)'
;MERNEERNNEETESIANDACAQVENTEVSNELSGCQVLAYGIGHFYNDLCASMWFTYLLLFLEKVIIMRSSVAGLIMLIGQTTDALTTACIGVLSDWTSAPLCFRRCGQRKSWHAFGTVLVTFSFAFIYNKCFICGQSVTDWELLVWYAPYVIIFQIGWAAVQISHLALLPEL
;
A
#
# COMPACT_ATOMS: atom_id res chain seq x y z
N MET A 1 46.58 -37.09 -25.04
CA MET A 1 45.27 -36.98 -24.38
C MET A 1 45.30 -35.85 -23.36
N GLU A 2 46.37 -35.71 -22.56
CA GLU A 2 46.56 -34.65 -21.56
C GLU A 2 46.36 -33.20 -22.07
N ARG A 3 46.85 -32.85 -23.28
CA ARG A 3 46.67 -31.50 -23.86
C ARG A 3 45.20 -31.11 -24.15
N ASN A 4 44.30 -32.07 -24.27
CA ASN A 4 42.87 -31.79 -24.44
C ASN A 4 42.14 -31.67 -23.09
N GLU A 5 42.65 -32.33 -22.04
CA GLU A 5 42.16 -32.13 -20.66
C GLU A 5 42.57 -30.76 -20.11
N GLU A 6 43.81 -30.31 -20.35
CA GLU A 6 44.28 -28.99 -19.92
C GLU A 6 43.45 -27.85 -20.54
N ARG A 7 43.10 -27.97 -21.84
CA ARG A 7 42.29 -26.98 -22.55
C ARG A 7 40.84 -26.92 -22.05
N ASN A 8 40.26 -28.07 -21.71
CA ASN A 8 38.91 -28.15 -21.11
C ASN A 8 38.91 -27.58 -19.68
N ASN A 9 40.01 -27.73 -18.94
CA ASN A 9 40.16 -27.17 -17.61
C ASN A 9 40.26 -25.63 -17.67
N GLU A 10 41.04 -25.09 -18.62
CA GLU A 10 41.16 -23.65 -18.87
C GLU A 10 39.83 -23.01 -19.34
N GLU A 11 39.05 -23.69 -20.19
CA GLU A 11 37.71 -23.22 -20.58
C GLU A 11 36.71 -23.26 -19.42
N THR A 12 36.77 -24.30 -18.57
CA THR A 12 35.87 -24.43 -17.41
C THR A 12 36.18 -23.38 -16.34
N GLU A 13 37.46 -23.08 -16.12
CA GLU A 13 37.92 -22.06 -15.19
C GLU A 13 37.60 -20.64 -15.70
N SER A 14 37.67 -20.41 -17.02
CA SER A 14 37.24 -19.16 -17.65
C SER A 14 35.74 -18.92 -17.51
N ILE A 15 34.90 -19.95 -17.70
CA ILE A 15 33.44 -19.84 -17.57
C ILE A 15 33.03 -19.62 -16.10
N ALA A 16 33.70 -20.28 -15.15
CA ALA A 16 33.46 -20.10 -13.72
C ALA A 16 33.83 -18.68 -13.24
N ASN A 17 34.95 -18.14 -13.74
CA ASN A 17 35.39 -16.78 -13.41
C ASN A 17 34.47 -15.72 -14.00
N ASP A 18 33.95 -15.93 -15.22
CA ASP A 18 32.99 -15.02 -15.85
C ASP A 18 31.62 -15.08 -15.15
N ALA A 19 31.17 -16.26 -14.73
CA ALA A 19 29.96 -16.41 -13.93
C ALA A 19 30.09 -15.76 -12.53
N CYS A 20 31.24 -15.89 -11.87
CA CYS A 20 31.50 -15.27 -10.57
C CYS A 20 31.56 -13.73 -10.70
N ALA A 21 32.18 -13.20 -11.75
CA ALA A 21 32.22 -11.77 -12.05
C ALA A 21 30.85 -11.18 -12.45
N GLN A 22 29.96 -11.99 -13.06
CA GLN A 22 28.57 -11.61 -13.33
C GLN A 22 27.71 -11.60 -12.06
N VAL A 23 27.92 -12.56 -11.14
CA VAL A 23 27.26 -12.59 -9.83
C VAL A 23 27.72 -11.40 -8.96
N GLU A 24 29.01 -11.09 -8.96
CA GLU A 24 29.58 -9.96 -8.22
C GLU A 24 29.13 -8.60 -8.80
N ASN A 25 29.03 -8.44 -10.13
CA ASN A 25 28.44 -7.24 -10.73
C ASN A 25 26.94 -7.09 -10.45
N THR A 26 26.21 -8.20 -10.35
CA THR A 26 24.78 -8.19 -9.98
C THR A 26 24.59 -7.80 -8.52
N GLU A 27 25.46 -8.26 -7.61
CA GLU A 27 25.46 -7.85 -6.20
C GLU A 27 25.88 -6.38 -6.00
N VAL A 28 26.89 -5.88 -6.71
CA VAL A 28 27.33 -4.48 -6.61
C VAL A 28 26.30 -3.50 -7.22
N SER A 29 25.49 -3.95 -8.18
CA SER A 29 24.34 -3.18 -8.70
C SER A 29 23.09 -3.22 -7.81
N ASN A 30 23.12 -4.01 -6.73
CA ASN A 30 22.03 -4.22 -5.77
C ASN A 30 22.26 -3.55 -4.40
N GLU A 31 23.30 -2.73 -4.25
CA GLU A 31 23.36 -1.76 -3.16
C GLU A 31 22.18 -0.79 -3.36
N LEU A 32 21.06 -1.03 -2.67
CA LEU A 32 19.89 -0.17 -2.71
C LEU A 32 20.38 1.25 -2.48
N SER A 33 20.26 2.09 -3.52
CA SER A 33 20.62 3.50 -3.44
C SER A 33 20.05 4.07 -2.15
N GLY A 34 20.82 4.82 -1.36
CA GLY A 34 20.34 5.34 -0.06
C GLY A 34 19.00 6.09 -0.18
N CYS A 35 18.70 6.63 -1.38
CA CYS A 35 17.39 7.21 -1.72
C CYS A 35 16.25 6.18 -1.72
N GLN A 36 16.49 4.96 -2.18
CA GLN A 36 15.53 3.85 -2.16
C GLN A 36 15.27 3.35 -0.74
N VAL A 37 16.32 3.25 0.10
CA VAL A 37 16.16 2.94 1.53
C VAL A 37 15.35 4.02 2.23
N LEU A 38 15.63 5.29 1.94
CA LEU A 38 14.86 6.43 2.47
C LEU A 38 13.40 6.39 2.00
N ALA A 39 13.15 6.14 0.71
CA ALA A 39 11.80 6.07 0.15
C ALA A 39 11.00 4.91 0.76
N TYR A 40 11.62 3.74 0.95
CA TYR A 40 11.01 2.61 1.64
C TYR A 40 10.67 2.96 3.09
N GLY A 41 11.60 3.58 3.82
CA GLY A 41 11.38 4.03 5.19
C GLY A 41 10.24 5.05 5.33
N ILE A 42 10.15 6.03 4.41
CA ILE A 42 9.06 7.00 4.38
C ILE A 42 7.72 6.31 4.09
N GLY A 43 7.69 5.37 3.14
CA GLY A 43 6.47 4.61 2.81
C GLY A 43 5.97 3.78 3.99
N HIS A 44 6.87 3.06 4.68
CA HIS A 44 6.54 2.29 5.88
C HIS A 44 6.04 3.20 7.01
N PHE A 45 6.74 4.29 7.29
CA PHE A 45 6.34 5.27 8.29
C PHE A 45 4.95 5.86 7.99
N TYR A 46 4.69 6.21 6.72
CA TYR A 46 3.40 6.72 6.29
C TYR A 46 2.27 5.68 6.50
N ASN A 47 2.53 4.42 6.17
CA ASN A 47 1.58 3.33 6.37
C ASN A 47 1.25 3.11 7.86
N ASP A 48 2.26 3.11 8.73
CA ASP A 48 2.09 2.96 10.17
C ASP A 48 1.33 4.14 10.80
N LEU A 49 1.64 5.36 10.35
CA LEU A 49 0.94 6.57 10.78
C LEU A 49 -0.54 6.49 10.38
N CYS A 50 -0.81 6.10 9.14
CA CYS A 50 -2.15 5.94 8.60
C CYS A 50 -2.97 4.91 9.40
N ALA A 51 -2.41 3.72 9.64
CA ALA A 51 -3.05 2.68 10.46
C ALA A 51 -3.34 3.16 11.89
N SER A 52 -2.35 3.79 12.52
CA SER A 52 -2.49 4.31 13.89
C SER A 52 -3.59 5.35 13.98
N MET A 53 -3.64 6.27 13.01
CA MET A 53 -4.66 7.33 12.96
C MET A 53 -6.07 6.75 12.72
N TRP A 54 -6.19 5.76 11.84
CA TRP A 54 -7.47 5.09 11.59
C TRP A 54 -8.01 4.39 12.84
N PHE A 55 -7.22 3.50 13.45
CA PHE A 55 -7.70 2.66 14.56
C PHE A 55 -7.91 3.44 15.87
N THR A 56 -7.09 4.45 16.14
CA THR A 56 -7.11 5.15 17.44
C THR A 56 -7.62 6.58 17.35
N TYR A 57 -7.15 7.35 16.36
CA TYR A 57 -7.41 8.79 16.31
C TYR A 57 -8.75 9.13 15.65
N LEU A 58 -9.27 8.33 14.71
CA LEU A 58 -10.51 8.64 14.00
C LEU A 58 -11.69 8.87 14.95
N LEU A 59 -11.89 7.99 15.94
CA LEU A 59 -12.95 8.14 16.94
C LEU A 59 -12.76 9.40 17.80
N LEU A 60 -11.52 9.66 18.22
CA LEU A 60 -11.19 10.87 18.99
C LEU A 60 -11.45 12.15 18.18
N PHE A 61 -11.11 12.14 16.89
CA PHE A 61 -11.36 13.25 15.98
C PHE A 61 -12.87 13.51 15.81
N LEU A 62 -13.66 12.46 15.55
CA LEU A 62 -15.10 12.58 15.38
C LEU A 62 -15.81 13.06 16.66
N GLU A 63 -15.41 12.55 17.83
CA GLU A 63 -16.05 12.94 19.10
C GLU A 63 -15.56 14.29 19.64
N LYS A 64 -14.25 14.56 19.60
CA LYS A 64 -13.67 15.73 20.28
C LYS A 64 -13.47 16.95 19.38
N VAL A 65 -13.18 16.74 18.09
CA VAL A 65 -12.92 17.86 17.16
C VAL A 65 -14.19 18.27 16.43
N ILE A 66 -14.96 17.27 15.98
CA ILE A 66 -16.20 17.47 15.24
C ILE A 66 -17.42 17.57 16.15
N ILE A 67 -17.29 17.15 17.42
CA ILE A 67 -18.35 17.22 18.45
C ILE A 67 -19.58 16.41 18.00
N MET A 68 -19.34 15.19 17.54
CA MET A 68 -20.37 14.24 17.17
C MET A 68 -20.78 13.37 18.35
N ARG A 69 -22.05 12.92 18.38
CA ARG A 69 -22.51 11.93 19.35
C ARG A 69 -21.72 10.61 19.21
N SER A 70 -21.27 10.03 20.33
CA SER A 70 -20.42 8.82 20.32
C SER A 70 -21.05 7.63 19.59
N SER A 71 -22.39 7.51 19.57
CA SER A 71 -23.09 6.46 18.82
C SER A 71 -22.90 6.57 17.31
N VAL A 72 -22.89 7.79 16.77
CA VAL A 72 -22.76 8.03 15.32
C VAL A 72 -21.29 7.94 14.90
N ALA A 73 -20.36 8.42 15.73
CA ALA A 73 -18.93 8.23 15.51
C ALA A 73 -18.55 6.73 15.49
N GLY A 74 -19.11 5.94 16.41
CA GLY A 74 -18.95 4.49 16.43
C GLY A 74 -19.56 3.81 15.19
N LEU A 75 -20.70 4.31 14.69
CA LEU A 75 -21.31 3.80 13.46
C LEU A 75 -20.44 4.04 12.22
N ILE A 76 -19.78 5.21 12.12
CA ILE A 76 -18.83 5.50 11.04
C ILE A 76 -17.66 4.51 11.08
N MET A 77 -17.11 4.24 12.26
CA MET A 77 -16.07 3.20 12.42
C MET A 77 -16.58 1.82 12.02
N LEU A 78 -17.80 1.44 12.42
CA LEU A 78 -18.39 0.15 12.08
C LEU A 78 -18.58 -0.03 10.57
N ILE A 79 -19.01 1.03 9.87
CA ILE A 79 -19.09 1.06 8.40
C ILE A 79 -17.70 0.82 7.80
N GLY A 80 -16.68 1.48 8.35
CA GLY A 80 -15.29 1.27 7.92
C GLY A 80 -14.83 -0.18 8.05
N GLN A 81 -15.03 -0.79 9.22
CA GLN A 81 -14.64 -2.20 9.46
C GLN A 81 -15.40 -3.18 8.56
N THR A 82 -16.71 -2.95 8.37
CA THR A 82 -17.54 -3.78 7.49
C THR A 82 -17.09 -3.66 6.04
N THR A 83 -16.79 -2.44 5.59
CA THR A 83 -16.30 -2.17 4.24
C THR A 83 -14.95 -2.81 4.00
N ASP A 84 -14.04 -2.76 4.98
CA ASP A 84 -12.72 -3.39 4.88
C ASP A 84 -12.81 -4.91 4.74
N ALA A 85 -13.67 -5.55 5.54
CA ALA A 85 -13.90 -6.99 5.44
C ALA A 85 -14.43 -7.39 4.04
N LEU A 86 -15.43 -6.66 3.54
CA LEU A 86 -15.99 -6.90 2.20
C LEU A 86 -14.97 -6.63 1.10
N THR A 87 -14.29 -5.49 1.20
CA THR A 87 -13.37 -5.05 0.15
C THR A 87 -12.11 -5.90 0.12
N THR A 88 -11.60 -6.32 1.27
CA THR A 88 -10.47 -7.26 1.33
C THR A 88 -10.81 -8.59 0.66
N ALA A 89 -12.01 -9.14 0.89
CA ALA A 89 -12.46 -10.34 0.20
C ALA A 89 -12.61 -10.11 -1.32
N CYS A 90 -13.24 -9.00 -1.73
CA CYS A 90 -13.44 -8.68 -3.14
C CYS A 90 -12.12 -8.42 -3.88
N ILE A 91 -11.24 -7.58 -3.33
CA ILE A 91 -9.93 -7.25 -3.92
C ILE A 91 -9.03 -8.48 -3.92
N GLY A 92 -9.12 -9.37 -2.92
CA GLY A 92 -8.37 -10.62 -2.93
C GLY A 92 -8.69 -11.44 -4.19
N VAL A 93 -9.98 -11.63 -4.49
CA VAL A 93 -10.40 -12.35 -5.71
C VAL A 93 -10.10 -11.55 -6.99
N LEU A 94 -10.33 -10.23 -6.99
CA LEU A 94 -10.11 -9.38 -8.16
C LEU A 94 -8.63 -9.25 -8.53
N SER A 95 -7.74 -9.17 -7.53
CA SER A 95 -6.29 -9.07 -7.72
C SER A 95 -5.75 -10.31 -8.42
N ASP A 96 -6.32 -11.48 -8.14
CA ASP A 96 -5.92 -12.74 -8.77
C ASP A 96 -6.43 -12.86 -10.22
N TRP A 97 -7.57 -12.25 -10.54
CA TRP A 97 -8.23 -12.40 -11.86
C TRP A 97 -7.95 -11.24 -12.83
N THR A 98 -7.69 -10.03 -12.34
CA THR A 98 -7.64 -8.80 -13.15
C THR A 98 -6.24 -8.19 -13.22
N SER A 99 -5.75 -8.01 -14.45
CA SER A 99 -4.61 -7.12 -14.72
C SER A 99 -4.99 -5.66 -14.38
N ALA A 100 -4.17 -5.01 -13.57
CA ALA A 100 -4.37 -3.66 -13.00
C ALA A 100 -5.06 -2.61 -13.90
N PRO A 101 -5.76 -1.62 -13.32
CA PRO A 101 -6.43 -0.56 -14.07
C PRO A 101 -5.46 0.18 -15.00
N LEU A 102 -5.95 0.47 -16.21
CA LEU A 102 -5.23 0.85 -17.45
C LEU A 102 -4.05 1.84 -17.34
N CYS A 103 -3.93 2.64 -16.28
CA CYS A 103 -2.96 3.74 -16.20
C CYS A 103 -1.52 3.30 -15.85
N PHE A 104 -1.33 2.13 -15.23
CA PHE A 104 -0.03 1.70 -14.68
C PHE A 104 0.53 0.41 -15.31
N ARG A 105 0.11 0.07 -16.54
CA ARG A 105 0.49 -1.18 -17.25
C ARG A 105 2.01 -1.38 -17.45
N ARG A 106 2.84 -0.35 -17.27
CA ARG A 106 4.30 -0.41 -17.39
C ARG A 106 5.05 -0.79 -16.10
N CYS A 107 4.45 -0.59 -14.93
CA CYS A 107 4.94 -1.13 -13.66
C CYS A 107 4.19 -2.44 -13.41
N GLY A 108 4.88 -3.55 -13.15
CA GLY A 108 4.26 -4.87 -13.00
C GLY A 108 2.97 -4.89 -12.16
N GLN A 109 2.06 -5.83 -12.47
CA GLN A 109 0.69 -5.88 -11.95
C GLN A 109 0.58 -5.61 -10.44
N ARG A 110 1.49 -6.18 -9.62
CA ARG A 110 1.48 -6.05 -8.16
C ARG A 110 1.88 -4.65 -7.66
N LYS A 111 2.88 -4.02 -8.27
CA LYS A 111 3.33 -2.66 -7.91
C LYS A 111 2.26 -1.61 -8.29
N SER A 112 1.52 -1.85 -9.36
CA SER A 112 0.42 -0.99 -9.79
C SER A 112 -0.75 -0.96 -8.80
N TRP A 113 -1.15 -2.12 -8.26
CA TRP A 113 -2.24 -2.20 -7.28
C TRP A 113 -1.87 -1.53 -5.96
N HIS A 114 -0.62 -1.71 -5.51
CA HIS A 114 -0.11 -1.01 -4.33
C HIS A 114 -0.11 0.51 -4.54
N ALA A 115 0.46 1.01 -5.65
CA ALA A 115 0.51 2.45 -5.94
C ALA A 115 -0.90 3.07 -6.07
N PHE A 116 -1.84 2.36 -6.69
CA PHE A 116 -3.24 2.80 -6.79
C PHE A 116 -3.89 2.92 -5.40
N GLY A 117 -3.70 1.92 -4.55
CA GLY A 117 -4.18 1.93 -3.17
C GLY A 117 -3.58 3.09 -2.38
N THR A 118 -2.26 3.31 -2.47
CA THR A 118 -1.57 4.41 -1.78
C THR A 118 -2.12 5.77 -2.20
N VAL A 119 -2.34 6.01 -3.49
CA VAL A 119 -2.91 7.28 -3.98
C VAL A 119 -4.32 7.50 -3.45
N LEU A 120 -5.17 6.47 -3.45
CA LEU A 120 -6.52 6.53 -2.89
C LEU A 120 -6.50 6.83 -1.39
N VAL A 121 -5.62 6.16 -0.64
CA VAL A 121 -5.44 6.38 0.80
C VAL A 121 -5.00 7.81 1.06
N THR A 122 -3.97 8.31 0.37
CA THR A 122 -3.48 9.69 0.57
C THR A 122 -4.54 10.74 0.26
N PHE A 123 -5.29 10.55 -0.83
CA PHE A 123 -6.37 11.46 -1.18
C PHE A 123 -7.49 11.43 -0.14
N SER A 124 -8.06 10.25 0.15
CA SER A 124 -9.18 10.11 1.10
C SER A 124 -8.81 10.53 2.52
N PHE A 125 -7.60 10.23 2.98
CA PHE A 125 -7.11 10.61 4.30
C PHE A 125 -7.10 12.13 4.50
N ALA A 126 -6.70 12.91 3.48
CA ALA A 126 -6.78 14.36 3.54
C ALA A 126 -8.22 14.85 3.73
N PHE A 127 -9.21 14.22 3.08
CA PHE A 127 -10.62 14.62 3.21
C PHE A 127 -11.26 14.16 4.53
N ILE A 128 -10.88 13.00 5.08
CA ILE A 128 -11.43 12.48 6.35
C ILE A 128 -11.14 13.44 7.51
N TYR A 129 -9.94 14.02 7.58
CA TYR A 129 -9.56 14.92 8.68
C TYR A 129 -9.81 16.40 8.40
N ASN A 130 -10.38 16.73 7.24
CA ASN A 130 -10.86 18.07 6.97
C ASN A 130 -12.22 18.29 7.65
N LYS A 131 -12.41 19.51 8.17
CA LYS A 131 -13.74 19.95 8.62
C LYS A 131 -14.67 20.07 7.42
N CYS A 132 -15.94 19.75 7.64
CA CYS A 132 -16.97 19.97 6.62
C CYS A 132 -17.01 21.46 6.25
N PHE A 133 -16.51 21.82 5.06
CA PHE A 133 -16.47 23.20 4.56
C PHE A 133 -17.88 23.75 4.24
N ILE A 134 -18.86 22.86 4.06
CA ILE A 134 -20.22 23.16 3.58
C ILE A 134 -21.25 23.18 4.73
N CYS A 135 -20.88 22.71 5.92
CA CYS A 135 -21.80 22.59 7.04
C CYS A 135 -22.03 23.94 7.72
N GLY A 136 -23.30 24.36 7.84
CA GLY A 136 -23.70 25.59 8.53
C GLY A 136 -23.62 25.49 10.07
N GLN A 137 -24.14 26.49 10.79
CA GLN A 137 -24.06 26.56 12.27
C GLN A 137 -24.89 25.49 13.01
N SER A 138 -25.79 24.77 12.33
CA SER A 138 -26.63 23.72 12.92
C SER A 138 -26.59 22.47 12.04
N VAL A 139 -25.61 21.60 12.29
CA VAL A 139 -25.42 20.36 11.54
C VAL A 139 -26.00 19.21 12.33
N THR A 140 -26.76 18.33 11.68
CA THR A 140 -27.27 17.12 12.33
C THR A 140 -26.25 15.98 12.24
N ASP A 141 -26.22 15.09 13.24
CA ASP A 141 -25.29 13.95 13.27
C ASP A 141 -25.38 13.09 11.98
N TRP A 142 -26.58 12.99 11.39
CA TRP A 142 -26.83 12.24 10.15
C TRP A 142 -26.21 12.87 8.91
N GLU A 143 -26.21 14.19 8.79
CA GLU A 143 -25.55 14.90 7.68
C GLU A 143 -24.04 14.69 7.73
N LEU A 144 -23.45 14.72 8.93
CA LEU A 144 -22.04 14.40 9.09
C LEU A 144 -21.75 12.94 8.72
N LEU A 145 -22.61 12.00 9.09
CA LEU A 145 -22.45 10.60 8.70
C LEU A 145 -22.42 10.46 7.18
N VAL A 146 -23.36 11.10 6.46
CA VAL A 146 -23.42 11.06 5.00
C VAL A 146 -22.19 11.75 4.38
N TRP A 147 -21.64 12.77 5.03
CA TRP A 147 -20.40 13.42 4.58
C TRP A 147 -19.17 12.53 4.76
N TYR A 148 -18.97 11.95 5.94
CA TYR A 148 -17.75 11.20 6.27
C TYR A 148 -17.75 9.75 5.76
N ALA A 149 -18.91 9.09 5.70
CA ALA A 149 -19.04 7.70 5.26
C ALA A 149 -18.40 7.39 3.87
N PRO A 150 -18.63 8.17 2.79
CA PRO A 150 -18.04 7.86 1.49
C PRO A 150 -16.51 7.96 1.50
N TYR A 151 -15.94 8.94 2.21
CA TYR A 151 -14.48 9.07 2.32
C TYR A 151 -13.87 7.90 3.11
N VAL A 152 -14.54 7.49 4.19
CA VAL A 152 -14.19 6.28 4.95
C VAL A 152 -14.24 5.04 4.05
N ILE A 153 -15.29 4.87 3.24
CA ILE A 153 -15.40 3.73 2.33
C ILE A 153 -14.24 3.72 1.32
N ILE A 154 -13.94 4.85 0.69
CA ILE A 154 -12.81 4.97 -0.26
C ILE A 154 -11.47 4.66 0.43
N PHE A 155 -11.28 5.16 1.65
CA PHE A 155 -10.10 4.89 2.44
C PHE A 155 -9.93 3.39 2.71
N GLN A 156 -10.99 2.70 3.11
CA GLN A 156 -10.95 1.25 3.36
C GLN A 156 -10.68 0.45 2.07
N ILE A 157 -11.21 0.90 0.92
CA ILE A 157 -10.90 0.29 -0.38
C ILE A 157 -9.41 0.44 -0.71
N GLY A 158 -8.86 1.65 -0.53
CA GLY A 158 -7.43 1.90 -0.75
C GLY A 158 -6.55 1.10 0.22
N TRP A 159 -6.94 1.02 1.48
CA TRP A 159 -6.24 0.27 2.52
C TRP A 159 -6.19 -1.23 2.21
N ALA A 160 -7.32 -1.84 1.84
CA ALA A 160 -7.39 -3.24 1.42
C ALA A 160 -6.49 -3.52 0.20
N ALA A 161 -6.47 -2.62 -0.79
CA ALA A 161 -5.60 -2.72 -1.96
C ALA A 161 -4.11 -2.70 -1.59
N VAL A 162 -3.70 -1.80 -0.69
CA VAL A 162 -2.33 -1.70 -0.18
C VAL A 162 -1.94 -2.97 0.57
N GLN A 163 -2.81 -3.44 1.48
CA GLN A 163 -2.57 -4.60 2.35
C GLN A 163 -2.37 -5.89 1.55
N ILE A 164 -3.27 -6.18 0.61
CA ILE A 164 -3.19 -7.40 -0.21
C ILE A 164 -1.96 -7.37 -1.10
N SER A 165 -1.69 -6.22 -1.73
CA SER A 165 -0.51 -6.07 -2.59
C SER A 165 0.78 -6.22 -1.78
N HIS A 166 0.84 -5.66 -0.57
CA HIS A 166 2.01 -5.78 0.31
C HIS A 166 2.29 -7.23 0.69
N LEU A 167 1.26 -7.99 1.09
CA LEU A 167 1.39 -9.42 1.40
C LEU A 167 1.82 -10.25 0.17
N ALA A 168 1.37 -9.89 -1.02
CA ALA A 168 1.75 -10.54 -2.27
C ALA A 168 3.18 -10.20 -2.76
N LEU A 169 3.80 -9.14 -2.22
CA LEU A 169 5.19 -8.78 -2.51
C LEU A 169 6.19 -9.48 -1.59
N LEU A 170 5.81 -9.83 -0.36
CA LEU A 170 6.69 -10.52 0.61
C LEU A 170 7.39 -11.79 0.06
N PRO A 171 6.75 -12.67 -0.74
CA PRO A 171 7.44 -13.85 -1.29
C PRO A 171 8.31 -13.56 -2.52
N GLU A 172 8.34 -12.32 -3.03
CA GLU A 172 9.17 -11.91 -4.18
C GLU A 172 10.41 -11.08 -3.79
N LEU A 173 10.57 -10.76 -2.50
CA LEU A 173 11.83 -10.26 -1.92
C LEU A 173 12.64 -11.43 -1.36
#